data_AF-A0A958J7I6-F1
#
_entry.id   AF-A0A958J7I6-F1
#
_cell.length_a   1.000
_cell.length_b   1.000
_cell.length_c   1.000
_cell.angle_alpha   90.00
_cell.angle_beta   90.00
_cell.angle_gamma   90.00
#
_symmetry.space_group_name_H-M   'P 1'
#
loop_
_entity.id
_entity.type
_entity.pdbx_description
1 polymer ?
#
loop_
_entity_poly.entity_id
_entity_poly.type
_entity_poly.pdbx_seq_one_letter_code
_entity_poly.pdbx_strand_id
1 'polypeptide(L)' 'RRYKEGTLVLDVVDSGQNQLVWRGWGTSVLGDPSRMAEKIDQAVNKILEKFPP' A
#
# COMPACT_ATOMS: atom_id res chain seq x y z
N ARG A 1 10.17 -17.28 -15.70
CA ARG A 1 10.64 -16.12 -14.88
C ARG A 1 9.87 -16.15 -13.56
N ARG A 2 10.56 -16.08 -12.42
CA ARG A 2 9.92 -15.94 -11.09
C ARG A 2 9.90 -14.46 -10.76
N TYR A 3 8.72 -13.89 -10.58
CA TYR A 3 8.58 -12.53 -10.06
C TYR A 3 8.31 -12.62 -8.56
N LYS A 4 8.84 -11.68 -7.78
CA LYS A 4 8.51 -11.59 -6.36
C LYS A 4 7.22 -10.77 -6.24
N GLU A 5 6.17 -11.35 -5.68
CA GLU A 5 4.99 -10.60 -5.29
C GLU A 5 5.23 -10.01 -3.90
N GLY A 6 4.92 -8.73 -3.74
CA GLY A 6 4.95 -8.03 -2.47
C GLY A 6 3.55 -7.55 -2.11
N THR A 7 3.21 -7.63 -0.84
CA THR A 7 1.98 -7.03 -0.29
C THR A 7 2.32 -5.72 0.38
N LEU A 8 1.58 -4.66 0.05
CA LEU A 8 1.61 -3.39 0.74
C LEU A 8 0.36 -3.28 1.61
N VAL A 9 0.56 -2.92 2.88
CA VAL A 9 -0.50 -2.67 3.86
C VAL A 9 -0.39 -1.22 4.30
N LEU A 10 -1.51 -0.50 4.31
CA LEU A 10 -1.61 0.86 4.78
C LEU A 10 -2.62 0.94 5.92
N ASP A 11 -2.14 1.35 7.10
CA ASP A 11 -2.93 1.51 8.30
C ASP A 11 -3.12 2.99 8.61
N VAL A 12 -4.38 3.39 8.78
CA VAL A 12 -4.74 4.74 9.27
C VAL A 12 -5.17 4.60 10.72
N VAL A 13 -4.49 5.32 11.60
CA VAL A 13 -4.72 5.31 13.05
C VAL A 13 -5.22 6.66 13.53
N ASP A 14 -6.21 6.65 14.42
CA ASP A 14 -6.60 7.82 15.21
C ASP A 14 -5.49 8.10 16.24
N SER A 15 -4.85 9.26 16.14
CA SER A 15 -3.72 9.64 17.01
C SER A 15 -4.13 10.06 18.42
N GLY A 16 -5.40 10.39 18.65
CA GLY A 16 -5.92 10.74 19.97
C GLY A 16 -6.20 9.50 20.83
N GLN A 17 -6.61 8.40 20.19
CA GLN A 17 -6.98 7.15 20.86
C GLN A 17 -6.00 6.00 20.61
N ASN A 18 -5.01 6.22 19.73
CA ASN A 18 -4.09 5.20 19.24
C ASN A 18 -4.82 3.96 18.70
N GLN A 19 -5.92 4.19 17.99
CA GLN A 19 -6.81 3.15 17.49
C GLN A 19 -6.72 3.05 15.97
N LEU A 20 -6.63 1.83 15.42
CA LEU A 20 -6.77 1.59 13.98
C LEU A 20 -8.19 1.94 13.54
N VAL A 21 -8.34 2.91 12.63
CA VAL A 21 -9.65 3.33 12.10
C VAL A 21 -9.91 2.83 10.70
N TRP A 22 -8.86 2.50 9.95
CA TRP A 22 -8.98 1.93 8.61
C TRP A 22 -7.71 1.19 8.19
N ARG A 23 -7.88 0.14 7.38
CA ARG A 23 -6.78 -0.61 6.76
C ARG A 23 -7.07 -0.88 5.30
N GLY A 24 -6.14 -0.49 4.45
CA GLY A 24 -6.11 -0.86 3.03
C GLY A 24 -4.94 -1.80 2.73
N TRP A 25 -5.09 -2.63 1.70
CA TRP A 25 -4.02 -3.51 1.24
C TRP A 25 -4.06 -3.68 -0.27
N GLY A 26 -2.90 -3.97 -0.86
CA GLY A 26 -2.77 -4.28 -2.27
C GLY A 26 -1.53 -5.14 -2.52
N THR A 27 -1.58 -5.96 -3.57
CA THR A 27 -0.40 -6.71 -4.03
C THR A 27 0.19 -6.07 -5.28
N SER A 28 1.51 -6.11 -5.38
CA SER A 28 2.23 -5.63 -6.56
C SER A 28 3.42 -6.53 -6.87
N VAL A 29 3.71 -6.67 -8.15
CA VAL A 29 4.87 -7.41 -8.62
C VAL A 29 6.12 -6.56 -8.42
N LEU A 30 6.94 -6.96 -7.44
CA LEU A 30 8.27 -6.40 -7.18
C LEU A 30 9.19 -6.85 -8.34
N GLY A 31 9.58 -5.87 -9.15
CA GLY A 31 10.40 -6.06 -10.34
C GLY A 31 11.70 -5.27 -10.23
N ASP A 32 12.01 -4.50 -11.27
CA ASP A 32 13.17 -3.61 -11.34
C ASP A 32 13.23 -2.63 -10.15
N PRO A 33 14.30 -2.67 -9.33
CA PRO A 33 14.49 -1.76 -8.21
C PRO A 33 14.47 -0.28 -8.62
N SER A 34 14.92 0.06 -9.84
CA SER A 34 14.95 1.45 -10.33
C SER A 34 13.55 2.06 -10.53
N ARG A 35 12.53 1.22 -10.73
CA ARG A 35 11.12 1.63 -10.87
C ARG A 35 10.27 1.31 -9.64
N MET A 36 10.91 0.88 -8.54
CA MET A 36 10.18 0.44 -7.36
C MET A 36 9.43 1.59 -6.69
N ALA A 37 10.04 2.77 -6.60
CA ALA A 37 9.44 3.95 -5.99
C ALA A 37 8.12 4.33 -6.69
N GLU A 38 8.14 4.50 -8.01
CA GLU A 38 6.94 4.83 -8.79
C GLU A 38 5.84 3.77 -8.64
N LYS A 39 6.20 2.49 -8.59
CA LYS A 39 5.23 1.41 -8.36
C LYS A 39 4.62 1.44 -6.97
N ILE A 40 5.39 1.80 -5.95
CA ILE A 40 4.90 1.98 -4.59
C ILE A 40 3.93 3.16 -4.56
N ASP A 41 4.29 4.30 -5.16
CA ASP A 41 3.43 5.49 -5.21
C ASP A 41 2.09 5.18 -5.90
N GLN A 42 2.11 4.48 -7.03
CA GLN A 42 0.91 4.03 -7.72
C GLN A 42 0.07 3.06 -6.88
N ALA A 43 0.70 2.15 -6.14
CA ALA A 43 -0.01 1.21 -5.27
C ALA A 43 -0.66 1.94 -4.08
N VAL A 44 0.04 2.89 -3.48
CA VAL A 44 -0.48 3.74 -2.39
C VAL A 44 -1.67 4.54 -2.87
N ASN A 45 -1.58 5.21 -4.03
CA ASN A 45 -2.70 5.97 -4.59
C ASN A 45 -3.94 5.10 -4.80
N LYS A 46 -3.78 3.91 -5.39
CA LYS A 46 -4.89 2.96 -5.59
C LYS A 46 -5.51 2.45 -4.28
N ILE A 47 -4.70 2.28 -3.24
CA ILE A 47 -5.19 1.88 -1.92
C ILE A 47 -6.02 3.03 -1.31
N LEU A 48 -5.54 4.27 -1.46
CA LEU A 48 -6.20 5.47 -0.93
C LEU A 48 -7.46 5.89 -1.70
N GLU A 49 -7.64 5.49 -2.96
CA GLU A 49 -8.91 5.69 -3.70
C GLU A 49 -10.12 5.06 -2.98
N LYS A 50 -9.89 4.08 -2.11
CA LYS A 50 -10.92 3.41 -1.30
C LYS A 50 -11.02 3.97 0.13
N PHE A 51 -10.33 5.06 0.40
CA PHE A 51 -10.28 5.70 1.71
C PHE A 51 -10.94 7.09 1.67
N PRO A 52 -11.84 7.41 2.63
CA PRO A 52 -12.53 6.51 3.55
C PRO A 52 -13.68 5.73 2.87
N PRO A 53 -14.22 4.68 3.51
CA PRO A 53 -15.50 4.06 3.14
C PRO A 53 -16.71 4.92 3.51
#